data_AF-A0A2L2Z492-F1
#
_entry.id   AF-A0A2L2Z492-F1
#
_cell.length_a   1.000
_cell.length_b   1.000
_cell.length_c   1.000
_cell.angle_alpha   90.00
_cell.angle_beta   90.00
_cell.angle_gamma   90.00
#
_symmetry.space_group_name_H-M   'P 1'
#
loop_
_entity.id
_entity.type
_entity.pdbx_description
1 polymer ?
#
loop_
_entity_poly.entity_id
_entity_poly.type
_entity_poly.pdbx_seq_one_letter_code
_entity_poly.pdbx_strand_id
1 'polypeptide(L)'
;SIILHWQVHGVLRNASENIPQTNLEKTLLAWCRDATSNYPNVNIRNFTTSWNDGLAFNAIIHKFKPNLFDFNTVQQMEVNARLEHAFQVAYKHLGIDKLLDPEDVYTSL
;
A
#
# COMPACT_ATOMS: atom_id res chain seq x y z
N SER A 1 19.25 11.05 2.23
CA SER A 1 20.44 10.62 1.44
C SER A 1 20.20 10.78 -0.04
N ILE A 2 21.22 11.13 -0.83
CA ILE A 2 21.16 11.20 -2.30
C ILE A 2 20.57 9.91 -2.90
N ILE A 3 20.83 8.75 -2.28
CA ILE A 3 20.34 7.44 -2.71
C ILE A 3 18.79 7.31 -2.62
N LEU A 4 18.15 7.87 -1.57
CA LEU A 4 16.69 7.90 -1.45
C LEU A 4 16.04 8.82 -2.49
N HIS A 5 16.72 9.91 -2.85
CA HIS A 5 16.22 10.88 -3.82
C HIS A 5 16.12 10.30 -5.24
N TRP A 6 17.02 9.38 -5.62
CA TRP A 6 17.03 8.75 -6.95
C TRP A 6 16.12 7.52 -7.06
N GLN A 7 15.86 6.80 -5.96
CA GLN A 7 14.99 5.62 -5.99
C GLN A 7 13.50 5.97 -6.19
N VAL A 8 13.01 7.03 -5.52
CA VAL A 8 11.64 7.52 -5.73
C VAL A 8 11.45 8.10 -7.13
N HIS A 9 12.51 8.68 -7.70
CA HIS A 9 12.48 9.28 -9.04
C HIS A 9 12.43 8.24 -10.17
N GLY A 10 13.06 7.07 -10.00
CA GLY A 10 13.17 6.07 -11.07
C GLY A 10 11.87 5.32 -11.39
N VAL A 11 11.11 4.94 -10.36
CA VAL A 11 9.88 4.14 -10.54
C VAL A 11 8.74 4.99 -11.08
N LEU A 12 8.64 6.25 -10.65
CA LEU A 12 7.60 7.17 -11.13
C LEU A 12 7.91 7.74 -12.52
N ARG A 13 9.16 8.08 -12.82
CA ARG A 13 9.52 8.73 -14.10
C ARG A 13 9.25 7.87 -15.33
N ASN A 14 9.51 6.56 -15.28
CA ASN A 14 9.31 5.68 -16.45
C ASN A 14 7.83 5.47 -16.81
N ALA A 15 6.90 5.69 -15.87
CA ALA A 15 5.45 5.61 -16.12
C ALA A 15 4.82 6.97 -16.44
N SER A 16 5.53 8.09 -16.25
CA SER A 16 4.93 9.42 -16.10
C SER A 16 5.39 10.52 -17.07
N GLU A 17 6.20 10.22 -18.10
CA GLU A 17 6.68 11.27 -19.02
C GLU A 17 5.56 12.04 -19.76
N ASN A 18 4.31 11.58 -19.74
CA ASN A 18 3.16 12.27 -20.36
C ASN A 18 1.94 12.47 -19.43
N ILE A 19 2.03 12.16 -18.13
CA ILE A 19 0.87 12.23 -17.23
C ILE A 19 1.12 13.30 -16.16
N PRO A 20 0.34 14.41 -16.14
CA PRO A 20 0.39 15.37 -15.05
C PRO A 20 0.29 14.64 -13.70
N GLN A 21 1.13 15.01 -12.73
CA GLN A 21 1.23 14.32 -11.44
C GLN A 21 -0.14 14.17 -10.74
N THR A 22 -1.01 15.17 -10.88
CA THR A 22 -2.41 15.15 -10.40
C THR A 22 -3.31 14.13 -11.11
N ASN A 23 -3.05 13.84 -12.38
CA ASN A 23 -3.75 12.80 -13.12
C ASN A 23 -3.26 11.41 -12.73
N LEU A 24 -1.96 11.25 -12.47
CA LEU A 24 -1.40 9.98 -11.99
C LEU A 24 -1.95 9.64 -10.60
N GLU A 25 -1.94 10.60 -9.67
CA GLU A 25 -2.45 10.42 -8.32
C GLU A 25 -3.93 10.01 -8.32
N LYS A 26 -4.76 10.70 -9.11
CA LYS A 26 -6.18 10.36 -9.26
C LYS A 26 -6.38 8.97 -9.86
N THR A 27 -5.59 8.62 -10.87
CA THR A 27 -5.67 7.31 -11.53
C THR A 27 -5.29 6.20 -10.57
N LEU A 28 -4.19 6.37 -9.83
CA LEU A 28 -3.75 5.41 -8.83
C LEU A 28 -4.77 5.28 -7.70
N LEU A 29 -5.33 6.39 -7.23
CA LEU A 29 -6.35 6.38 -6.17
C LEU A 29 -7.62 5.66 -6.63
N ALA A 30 -8.04 5.87 -7.89
CA ALA A 30 -9.16 5.15 -8.48
C ALA A 30 -8.88 3.64 -8.57
N TRP A 31 -7.68 3.26 -9.01
CA TRP A 31 -7.26 1.86 -9.04
C TRP A 31 -7.26 1.22 -7.66
N CYS A 32 -6.75 1.90 -6.62
CA CYS A 32 -6.77 1.38 -5.26
C CYS A 32 -8.20 1.10 -4.79
N ARG A 33 -9.13 2.01 -5.07
CA ARG A 33 -10.54 1.87 -4.69
C ARG A 33 -11.22 0.71 -5.40
N ASP A 34 -10.93 0.53 -6.68
CA ASP A 34 -11.45 -0.59 -7.47
C ASP A 34 -10.88 -1.93 -6.98
N ALA A 35 -9.57 -1.98 -6.71
CA ALA A 35 -8.91 -3.16 -6.18
C ALA A 35 -9.49 -3.59 -4.82
N THR A 36 -9.91 -2.63 -3.99
CA THR A 36 -10.43 -2.90 -2.63
C THR A 36 -11.96 -2.85 -2.52
N SER A 37 -12.71 -2.78 -3.63
CA SER A 37 -14.18 -2.59 -3.61
C SER A 37 -14.95 -3.65 -2.81
N ASN A 38 -14.40 -4.87 -2.75
CA ASN A 38 -15.03 -6.03 -2.11
C ASN A 38 -14.51 -6.29 -0.69
N TYR A 39 -13.70 -5.38 -0.13
CA TYR A 39 -13.14 -5.53 1.20
C TYR A 39 -13.88 -4.63 2.19
N PRO A 40 -14.72 -5.20 3.07
CA PRO A 40 -15.40 -4.41 4.08
C PRO A 40 -14.38 -3.73 5.00
N ASN A 41 -14.72 -2.53 5.46
CA ASN A 41 -13.88 -1.68 6.32
C ASN A 41 -12.62 -1.12 5.64
N VAL A 42 -12.44 -1.29 4.32
CA VAL A 42 -11.37 -0.65 3.55
C VAL A 42 -11.95 0.54 2.77
N ASN A 43 -11.54 1.76 3.11
CA ASN A 43 -12.00 2.96 2.42
C ASN A 43 -10.85 3.89 2.07
N ILE A 44 -10.30 3.72 0.86
CA ILE A 44 -9.16 4.49 0.38
C ILE A 44 -9.64 5.84 -0.19
N ARG A 45 -9.28 6.94 0.50
CA ARG A 45 -9.66 8.31 0.13
C ARG A 45 -8.45 9.21 -0.17
N ASN A 46 -7.28 8.84 0.32
CA ASN A 46 -6.02 9.58 0.16
C ASN A 46 -4.82 8.61 0.27
N PHE A 47 -3.60 9.11 0.11
CA PHE A 47 -2.34 8.35 0.28
C PHE A 47 -1.67 8.55 1.64
N THR A 48 -2.43 9.02 2.64
CA THR A 48 -1.94 9.25 3.99
C THR A 48 -2.77 8.45 4.99
N THR A 49 -3.79 9.06 5.59
CA THR A 49 -4.58 8.47 6.67
C THR A 49 -5.40 7.25 6.28
N SER A 50 -5.67 7.03 4.99
CA SER A 50 -6.41 5.84 4.55
C SER A 50 -5.62 4.52 4.63
N TRP A 51 -4.33 4.61 4.94
CA TRP A 51 -3.40 3.48 4.94
C TRP A 51 -2.84 3.18 6.34
N ASN A 52 -3.09 4.06 7.31
CA ASN A 52 -2.46 4.02 8.63
C ASN A 52 -2.86 2.80 9.46
N ASP A 53 -4.03 2.22 9.20
CA ASP A 53 -4.53 1.03 9.89
C ASP A 53 -4.01 -0.28 9.28
N GLY A 54 -3.29 -0.21 8.15
CA GLY A 54 -2.72 -1.35 7.44
C GLY A 54 -3.72 -2.20 6.64
N LEU A 55 -5.03 -1.92 6.64
CA LEU A 55 -6.01 -2.73 5.92
C LEU A 55 -5.89 -2.54 4.41
N ALA A 56 -5.65 -1.32 3.94
CA ALA A 56 -5.51 -1.00 2.52
C ALA A 56 -4.39 -1.81 1.85
N PHE A 57 -3.22 -1.91 2.48
CA PHE A 57 -2.11 -2.71 1.96
C PHE A 57 -2.46 -4.19 1.86
N ASN A 58 -2.99 -4.78 2.94
CA ASN A 58 -3.36 -6.19 2.95
C ASN A 58 -4.48 -6.51 1.96
N ALA A 59 -5.46 -5.62 1.79
CA ALA A 59 -6.57 -5.82 0.85
C ALA A 59 -6.07 -5.86 -0.60
N ILE A 60 -5.17 -4.96 -0.97
CA ILE A 60 -4.55 -4.95 -2.30
C ILE A 60 -3.76 -6.24 -2.53
N ILE A 61 -2.92 -6.66 -1.58
CA ILE A 61 -2.15 -7.91 -1.71
C ILE A 61 -3.08 -9.11 -1.86
N HIS A 62 -4.10 -9.21 -0.99
CA HIS A 62 -5.08 -10.30 -1.03
C HIS A 62 -5.90 -10.30 -2.33
N LYS A 63 -6.19 -9.15 -2.92
CA LYS A 63 -6.89 -9.06 -4.21
C LYS A 63 -6.11 -9.74 -5.34
N PHE A 64 -4.80 -9.55 -5.38
CA PHE A 64 -3.94 -10.14 -6.42
C PHE A 64 -3.52 -11.57 -6.11
N LYS A 65 -3.45 -11.94 -4.83
CA LYS A 65 -3.02 -13.27 -4.37
C LYS A 65 -3.86 -13.70 -3.15
N PRO A 66 -5.14 -14.08 -3.34
CA PRO A 66 -6.05 -14.39 -2.23
C PRO A 66 -5.62 -15.63 -1.43
N ASN A 67 -4.77 -16.49 -1.99
CA ASN A 67 -4.29 -17.70 -1.33
C ASN A 67 -3.08 -17.47 -0.41
N LEU A 68 -2.54 -16.26 -0.30
CA LEU A 68 -1.36 -16.01 0.55
C LEU A 68 -1.69 -15.99 2.05
N PHE A 69 -2.87 -15.52 2.42
CA PHE A 69 -3.33 -15.42 3.81
C PHE A 69 -4.84 -15.22 3.86
N ASP A 70 -5.45 -15.46 5.02
CA ASP A 70 -6.86 -15.11 5.25
C ASP A 70 -6.99 -13.65 5.69
N PHE A 71 -7.73 -12.86 4.92
CA PHE A 71 -7.96 -11.44 5.22
C PHE A 71 -8.70 -11.23 6.55
N ASN A 72 -9.62 -12.11 6.94
CA ASN A 72 -10.39 -11.93 8.18
C ASN A 72 -9.49 -12.01 9.42
N THR A 73 -8.52 -12.92 9.40
CA THR A 73 -7.48 -13.01 10.44
C THR A 73 -6.69 -11.69 10.53
N VAL A 74 -6.28 -11.12 9.40
CA VAL A 74 -5.53 -9.86 9.35
C VAL A 74 -6.34 -8.66 9.88
N GLN A 75 -7.64 -8.65 9.63
CA GLN A 75 -8.55 -7.60 10.14
C GLN A 75 -8.62 -7.54 11.66
N GLN A 76 -8.29 -8.63 12.36
CA GLN A 76 -8.31 -8.72 13.81
C GLN A 76 -6.94 -8.41 14.46
N MET A 77 -5.89 -8.25 13.66
CA MET A 77 -4.55 -7.93 14.16
C MET A 77 -4.45 -6.47 14.61
N GLU A 78 -3.55 -6.21 15.56
CA GLU A 78 -3.12 -4.86 15.92
C GLU A 78 -2.48 -4.13 14.71
N VAL A 79 -2.62 -2.81 14.66
CA VAL A 79 -2.23 -1.99 13.50
C VAL A 79 -0.76 -2.21 13.08
N ASN A 80 0.17 -2.16 14.03
CA ASN A 80 1.59 -2.40 13.76
C ASN A 80 1.84 -3.79 13.18
N ALA A 81 1.21 -4.82 13.75
CA ALA A 81 1.35 -6.20 13.27
C ALA A 81 0.74 -6.37 11.88
N ARG A 82 -0.36 -5.67 11.58
CA ARG A 82 -1.02 -5.66 10.29
C ARG A 82 -0.17 -5.01 9.19
N LEU A 83 0.46 -3.88 9.50
CA LEU A 83 1.39 -3.19 8.59
C LEU A 83 2.62 -4.05 8.32
N GLU A 84 3.25 -4.57 9.37
CA GLU A 84 4.41 -5.45 9.27
C GLU A 84 4.08 -6.70 8.43
N HIS A 85 2.91 -7.30 8.67
CA HIS A 85 2.43 -8.43 7.87
C HIS A 85 2.36 -8.09 6.38
N ALA A 86 1.74 -6.97 6.01
CA ALA A 86 1.65 -6.57 4.61
C ALA A 86 3.03 -6.42 3.95
N PHE A 87 3.96 -5.72 4.63
CA PHE A 87 5.30 -5.46 4.09
C PHE A 87 6.13 -6.73 3.98
N GLN A 88 6.02 -7.64 4.94
CA GLN A 88 6.67 -8.95 4.89
C GLN A 88 6.12 -9.82 3.77
N VAL A 89 4.80 -9.87 3.59
CA VAL A 89 4.18 -10.68 2.52
C VAL A 89 4.55 -10.12 1.15
N ALA A 90 4.47 -8.80 0.97
CA ALA A 90 4.86 -8.13 -0.27
C ALA A 90 6.33 -8.41 -0.62
N TYR A 91 7.23 -8.30 0.35
CA TYR A 91 8.64 -8.59 0.16
C TYR A 91 8.91 -10.06 -0.21
N LYS A 92 8.41 -10.99 0.61
CA LYS A 92 8.73 -12.42 0.45
C LYS A 92 8.07 -13.07 -0.76
N HIS A 93 6.85 -12.66 -1.11
CA HIS A 93 6.03 -13.35 -2.11
C HIS A 93 5.85 -12.58 -3.41
N LEU A 94 6.02 -11.24 -3.39
CA LEU A 94 5.82 -10.39 -4.56
C LEU A 94 7.11 -9.70 -5.03
N GLY A 95 8.22 -9.84 -4.28
CA GLY A 95 9.49 -9.19 -4.61
C GLY A 95 9.43 -7.66 -4.51
N ILE A 96 8.52 -7.13 -3.69
CA ILE A 96 8.36 -5.69 -3.48
C ILE A 96 9.26 -5.27 -2.31
N ASP A 97 10.22 -4.39 -2.56
CA ASP A 97 11.12 -3.88 -1.53
C ASP A 97 10.36 -3.11 -0.43
N LYS A 98 10.82 -3.25 0.81
CA LYS A 98 10.27 -2.53 1.95
C LYS A 98 10.83 -1.11 1.96
N LEU A 99 10.03 -0.17 1.45
CA LEU A 99 10.38 1.25 1.43
C LEU A 99 9.87 2.03 2.64
N LEU A 100 9.01 1.39 3.46
CA LEU A 100 8.32 1.99 4.59
C LEU A 100 8.48 1.08 5.81
N ASP A 101 8.67 1.68 6.97
CA ASP A 101 8.51 0.99 8.25
C ASP A 101 7.09 1.23 8.81
N PRO A 102 6.52 0.30 9.61
CA PRO A 102 5.19 0.48 10.20
C PRO A 102 5.03 1.81 10.96
N GLU A 103 6.09 2.29 11.60
CA GLU A 103 6.12 3.56 12.35
C GLU A 103 5.99 4.81 11.47
N ASP A 104 6.45 4.75 10.21
CA ASP A 104 6.30 5.87 9.26
C ASP A 104 4.85 6.03 8.79
N VAL A 105 4.10 4.93 8.81
CA VAL A 105 2.72 4.86 8.30
C VAL A 105 1.72 5.02 9.44
N TYR A 106 1.99 4.41 10.59
CA TYR A 106 1.21 4.54 11.79
C TYR A 106 1.68 5.75 12.61
N THR A 107 1.18 6.92 12.25
CA THR A 107 1.38 8.12 13.07
C THR A 107 0.42 8.07 14.27
N SER A 108 0.88 7.52 15.39
CA SER A 108 0.23 7.78 16.68
C SER A 108 0.29 9.27 16.94
N LEU A 109 -0.86 9.95 16.99
CA LEU A 109 -0.94 11.30 17.57
C LEU A 109 -0.82 11.22 19.09
#